data_AF-A0AAV7CWP8-F1
#
_entry.id   AF-A0AAV7CWP8-F1
#
_cell.length_a   1.000
_cell.length_b   1.000
_cell.length_c   1.000
_cell.angle_alpha   90.00
_cell.angle_beta   90.00
_cell.angle_gamma   90.00
#
_symmetry.space_group_name_H-M   'P 1'
#
loop_
_entity.id
_entity.type
_entity.pdbx_description
1 polymer ?
#
loop_
_entity_poly.entity_id
_entity_poly.type
_entity_poly.pdbx_seq_one_letter_code
_entity_poly.pdbx_strand_id
1 'polypeptide(L)'
;MATLRAVQGHGNVGICALSVSVAKERHLAVAGALWRNFFPFLKSLRLSQTPSSQLADTAAGYTLLALEIPSSAPPDLQPQPVVSMMQLFAWDDMVTSQLVSRYLSHLIPNSVLTDSFNGIGYSSYQALSIRAWIRCVLQMYIDQPVSAINKTANEPMPTEQLVELTRLVFKLPEAENILMKARVDQKSYKQDPKNALLQFIKAAGTTYGSLQALSEKSAMVTKCQEYIGDILKYVKPYLTKRGPVEGLQITYRTIGYLVRYWALILATSKGQQLLFRIIDYLLLPHALFQQDKGLLPAMLAAIRETLPLFLQASISDTVLF
;
A
#
# COMPACT_ATOMS: atom_id res chain seq x y z
N MET A 1 60.06 -37.58 41.66
CA MET A 1 59.00 -38.61 41.65
C MET A 1 57.65 -37.92 41.79
N ALA A 2 56.84 -37.93 40.73
CA ALA A 2 55.37 -37.91 40.72
C ALA A 2 54.89 -37.47 39.33
N THR A 3 54.77 -38.42 38.42
CA THR A 3 54.14 -38.26 37.12
C THR A 3 52.65 -38.54 37.29
N LEU A 4 51.79 -37.53 37.10
CA LEU A 4 50.35 -37.72 36.90
C LEU A 4 49.78 -36.50 36.15
N ARG A 5 49.76 -36.56 34.82
CA ARG A 5 48.85 -35.78 33.97
C ARG A 5 48.63 -36.51 32.65
N ALA A 6 47.45 -37.11 32.51
CA ALA A 6 46.69 -37.11 31.26
C ALA A 6 45.32 -37.74 31.52
N VAL A 7 44.28 -36.91 31.68
CA VAL A 7 42.91 -37.30 31.31
C VAL A 7 42.25 -36.11 30.61
N GLN A 8 42.19 -36.26 29.29
CA GLN A 8 41.10 -35.91 28.36
C GLN A 8 40.13 -34.79 28.74
N GLY A 9 40.17 -33.72 27.95
CA GLY A 9 39.07 -32.77 27.78
C GLY A 9 38.83 -32.50 26.29
N HIS A 10 38.39 -33.49 25.51
CA HIS A 10 38.11 -33.34 24.07
C HIS A 10 36.71 -33.87 23.65
N GLY A 11 35.87 -34.34 24.58
CA GLY A 11 34.58 -34.96 24.25
C GLY A 11 33.39 -34.01 24.05
N ASN A 12 33.42 -32.79 24.58
CA ASN A 12 32.20 -31.99 24.75
C ASN A 12 31.93 -30.94 23.66
N VAL A 13 32.97 -30.54 22.91
CA VAL A 13 32.84 -29.52 21.83
C VAL A 13 32.27 -30.14 20.55
N GLY A 14 32.62 -31.40 20.26
CA GLY A 14 32.15 -32.12 19.06
C GLY A 14 30.66 -32.50 19.12
N ILE A 15 30.15 -32.89 20.29
CA ILE A 15 28.74 -33.28 20.46
C ILE A 15 27.83 -32.06 20.34
N CYS A 16 28.26 -30.91 20.88
CA CYS A 16 27.52 -29.65 20.76
C CYS A 16 27.47 -29.19 19.29
N ALA A 17 28.60 -29.22 18.57
CA ALA A 17 28.66 -28.89 17.15
C ALA A 17 27.81 -29.83 16.26
N LEU A 18 27.83 -31.15 16.54
CA LEU A 18 27.00 -32.13 15.83
C LEU A 18 25.51 -31.93 16.10
N SER A 19 25.12 -31.63 17.34
CA SER A 19 23.71 -31.37 17.69
C SER A 19 23.16 -30.11 17.01
N VAL A 20 23.98 -29.05 16.89
CA VAL A 20 23.65 -27.81 16.17
C VAL A 20 23.53 -28.07 14.67
N SER A 21 24.40 -28.93 14.10
CA SER A 21 24.32 -29.33 12.69
C SER A 21 23.04 -30.11 12.37
N VAL A 22 22.68 -31.08 13.21
CA VAL A 22 21.46 -31.88 13.04
C VAL A 22 20.19 -31.02 13.23
N ALA A 23 20.20 -30.10 14.19
CA ALA A 23 19.10 -29.15 14.36
C ALA A 23 18.94 -28.25 13.13
N LYS A 24 20.05 -27.78 12.55
CA LYS A 24 20.06 -26.99 11.32
C LYS A 24 19.48 -27.75 10.12
N GLU A 25 19.87 -29.01 9.92
CA GLU A 25 19.31 -29.86 8.85
C GLU A 25 17.81 -30.11 9.02
N ARG A 26 17.36 -30.38 10.26
CA ARG A 26 15.92 -30.56 10.55
C ARG A 26 15.12 -29.29 10.28
N HIS A 27 15.63 -28.12 10.67
CA HIS A 27 14.96 -26.84 10.40
C HIS A 27 14.90 -26.54 8.89
N LEU A 28 15.94 -26.86 8.12
CA LEU A 28 15.93 -26.73 6.66
C LEU A 28 14.91 -27.68 6.02
N ALA A 29 14.82 -28.93 6.48
CA ALA A 29 13.83 -29.88 5.96
C ALA A 29 12.39 -29.40 6.23
N VAL A 30 12.12 -28.85 7.43
CA VAL A 30 10.83 -28.26 7.77
C VAL A 30 10.53 -27.04 6.91
N ALA A 31 11.49 -26.11 6.74
CA ALA A 31 11.32 -24.94 5.88
C ALA A 31 11.01 -25.35 4.43
N GLY A 32 11.76 -26.31 3.88
CA GLY A 32 11.49 -26.85 2.54
C GLY A 32 10.12 -27.51 2.43
N ALA A 33 9.66 -28.23 3.45
CA ALA A 33 8.33 -28.82 3.47
C ALA A 33 7.22 -27.76 3.56
N LEU A 34 7.42 -26.68 4.31
CA LEU A 34 6.50 -25.54 4.40
C LEU A 34 6.34 -24.85 3.04
N TRP A 35 7.46 -24.52 2.40
CA TRP A 35 7.48 -23.90 1.08
C TRP A 35 6.88 -24.79 -0.01
N ARG A 36 7.15 -26.10 0.02
CA ARG A 36 6.65 -27.03 -1.01
C ARG A 36 5.17 -27.35 -0.86
N ASN A 37 4.70 -27.55 0.38
CA ASN A 37 3.37 -28.12 0.61
C ASN A 37 2.33 -27.08 1.06
N PHE A 38 2.72 -26.12 1.90
CA PHE A 38 1.77 -25.17 2.50
C PHE A 38 1.69 -23.85 1.75
N PHE A 39 2.82 -23.34 1.24
CA PHE A 39 2.82 -22.07 0.51
C PHE A 39 1.91 -22.07 -0.73
N PRO A 40 1.83 -23.13 -1.57
CA PRO A 40 0.91 -23.14 -2.71
C PRO A 40 -0.55 -22.97 -2.29
N PHE A 41 -0.95 -23.62 -1.19
CA PHE A 41 -2.28 -23.45 -0.60
C PHE A 41 -2.50 -22.01 -0.12
N LEU A 42 -1.55 -21.46 0.65
CA LEU A 42 -1.61 -20.07 1.10
C LEU A 42 -1.74 -19.08 -0.07
N LYS A 43 -0.95 -19.26 -1.13
CA LYS A 43 -0.99 -18.46 -2.35
C LYS A 43 -2.33 -18.57 -3.06
N SER A 44 -2.97 -19.75 -3.07
CA SER A 44 -4.29 -19.93 -3.68
C SER A 44 -5.38 -19.13 -2.96
N LEU A 45 -5.26 -18.94 -1.64
CA LEU A 45 -6.23 -18.21 -0.82
C LEU A 45 -6.11 -16.68 -0.91
N ARG A 46 -5.03 -16.15 -1.51
CA ARG A 46 -4.72 -14.71 -1.53
C ARG A 46 -5.82 -13.84 -2.17
N LEU A 47 -6.60 -14.42 -3.09
CA LEU A 47 -7.68 -13.74 -3.81
C LEU A 47 -9.07 -13.98 -3.17
N SER A 48 -9.11 -14.56 -1.97
CA SER A 48 -10.34 -14.74 -1.22
C SER A 48 -10.99 -13.39 -0.93
N GLN A 49 -12.30 -13.31 -1.16
CA GLN A 49 -13.11 -12.11 -0.87
C GLN A 49 -13.26 -11.88 0.64
N THR A 50 -13.17 -12.95 1.44
CA THR A 50 -13.23 -12.91 2.90
C THR A 50 -11.97 -13.56 3.47
N PRO A 51 -10.82 -12.87 3.39
CA PRO A 51 -9.56 -13.42 3.88
C PRO A 51 -9.61 -13.60 5.40
N SER A 52 -9.13 -14.73 5.91
CA SER A 52 -8.94 -14.89 7.35
C SER A 52 -7.76 -14.05 7.83
N SER A 53 -7.76 -13.67 9.11
CA SER A 53 -6.60 -12.98 9.71
C SER A 53 -5.34 -13.84 9.62
N GLN A 54 -5.47 -15.15 9.81
CA GLN A 54 -4.36 -16.09 9.76
C GLN A 54 -3.70 -16.16 8.39
N LEU A 55 -4.45 -15.93 7.30
CA LEU A 55 -3.88 -15.88 5.95
C LEU A 55 -2.84 -14.76 5.83
N ALA A 56 -3.18 -13.54 6.28
CA ALA A 56 -2.26 -12.41 6.26
C ALA A 56 -1.07 -12.63 7.20
N ASP A 57 -1.31 -13.14 8.41
CA ASP A 57 -0.28 -13.38 9.42
C ASP A 57 0.72 -14.44 8.94
N THR A 58 0.20 -15.53 8.37
CA THR A 58 1.02 -16.61 7.82
C THR A 58 1.81 -16.13 6.61
N ALA A 59 1.18 -15.37 5.71
CA ALA A 59 1.89 -14.78 4.56
C ALA A 59 3.02 -13.86 4.99
N ALA A 60 2.80 -13.00 5.99
CA ALA A 60 3.84 -12.15 6.55
C ALA A 60 4.98 -13.00 7.17
N GLY A 61 4.64 -14.09 7.87
CA GLY A 61 5.61 -15.06 8.38
C GLY A 61 6.47 -15.68 7.28
N TYR A 62 5.88 -16.10 6.15
CA TYR A 62 6.65 -16.58 4.99
C TYR A 62 7.54 -15.49 4.38
N THR A 63 7.10 -14.23 4.37
CA THR A 63 7.92 -13.12 3.86
C THR A 63 9.13 -12.85 4.76
N LEU A 64 8.95 -12.89 6.07
CA LEU A 64 10.04 -12.76 7.03
C LEU A 64 10.99 -13.96 6.99
N LEU A 65 10.45 -15.17 6.82
CA LEU A 65 11.27 -16.36 6.58
C LEU A 65 12.09 -16.22 5.28
N ALA A 66 11.48 -15.74 4.20
CA ALA A 66 12.18 -15.48 2.94
C ALA A 66 13.25 -14.39 3.07
N LEU A 67 13.11 -13.46 4.02
CA LEU A 67 14.09 -12.41 4.30
C LEU A 67 15.32 -12.94 5.04
N GLU A 68 15.12 -13.90 5.95
CA GLU A 68 16.20 -14.51 6.74
C GLU A 68 17.00 -15.56 5.97
N ILE A 69 16.39 -16.18 4.94
CA ILE A 69 17.07 -17.17 4.12
C ILE A 69 18.04 -16.47 3.14
N PRO A 70 19.34 -16.83 3.13
CA PRO A 70 20.30 -16.25 2.20
C PRO A 70 19.89 -16.47 0.74
N SER A 71 20.15 -15.50 -0.13
CA SER A 71 19.88 -15.61 -1.57
C SER A 71 20.69 -16.71 -2.28
N SER A 72 21.70 -17.26 -1.62
CA SER A 72 22.46 -18.44 -2.06
C SER A 72 21.81 -19.77 -1.66
N ALA A 73 20.68 -19.74 -0.96
CA ALA A 73 19.96 -20.94 -0.59
C ALA A 73 19.41 -21.65 -1.83
N PRO A 74 19.34 -23.00 -1.82
CA PRO A 74 18.70 -23.76 -2.86
C PRO A 74 17.27 -23.26 -3.14
N PRO A 75 16.81 -23.28 -4.41
CA PRO A 75 15.47 -22.83 -4.80
C PRO A 75 14.36 -23.60 -4.09
N ASP A 76 14.62 -24.82 -3.62
CA ASP A 76 13.71 -25.61 -2.79
C ASP A 76 13.45 -24.99 -1.41
N LEU A 77 14.37 -24.19 -0.90
CA LEU A 77 14.32 -23.55 0.41
C LEU A 77 13.88 -22.08 0.33
N GLN A 78 14.04 -21.43 -0.82
CA GLN A 78 13.58 -20.06 -1.07
C GLN A 78 12.95 -19.97 -2.47
N PRO A 79 11.78 -20.59 -2.71
CA PRO A 79 11.15 -20.56 -4.03
C PRO A 79 10.58 -19.18 -4.39
N GLN A 80 10.45 -18.29 -3.40
CA GLN A 80 9.92 -16.93 -3.56
C GLN A 80 10.85 -15.93 -2.85
N PRO A 81 11.58 -15.10 -3.60
CA PRO A 81 12.28 -13.95 -3.04
C PRO A 81 11.30 -13.02 -2.32
N VAL A 82 11.80 -12.25 -1.35
CA VAL A 82 11.01 -11.27 -0.58
C VAL A 82 10.22 -10.32 -1.48
N VAL A 83 10.81 -9.88 -2.60
CA VAL A 83 10.15 -9.03 -3.60
C VAL A 83 8.90 -9.71 -4.17
N SER A 84 8.99 -10.99 -4.52
CA SER A 84 7.87 -11.77 -5.07
C SER A 84 6.77 -11.98 -4.03
N MET A 85 7.13 -12.16 -2.76
CA MET A 85 6.16 -12.21 -1.67
C MET A 85 5.39 -10.89 -1.52
N MET A 86 6.09 -9.75 -1.56
CA MET A 86 5.46 -8.42 -1.55
C MET A 86 4.53 -8.21 -2.75
N GLN A 87 4.93 -8.66 -3.94
CA GLN A 87 4.08 -8.61 -5.13
C GLN A 87 2.80 -9.44 -4.96
N LEU A 88 2.90 -10.65 -4.40
CA LEU A 88 1.77 -11.56 -4.28
C LEU A 88 0.71 -11.13 -3.26
N PHE A 89 1.13 -10.51 -2.15
CA PHE A 89 0.27 -10.25 -1.00
C PHE A 89 0.08 -8.77 -0.65
N ALA A 90 0.89 -7.85 -1.18
CA ALA A 90 0.73 -6.41 -0.93
C ALA A 90 0.48 -5.59 -2.19
N TRP A 91 1.26 -5.83 -3.25
CA TRP A 91 1.29 -4.93 -4.43
C TRP A 91 0.44 -5.40 -5.62
N ASP A 92 -0.17 -6.59 -5.54
CA ASP A 92 -1.18 -7.01 -6.51
C ASP A 92 -2.53 -6.34 -6.19
N ASP A 93 -3.04 -5.57 -7.16
CA ASP A 93 -4.30 -4.86 -7.09
C ASP A 93 -5.52 -5.78 -6.88
N MET A 94 -5.40 -7.08 -7.16
CA MET A 94 -6.48 -8.06 -7.00
C MET A 94 -6.68 -8.53 -5.55
N VAL A 95 -5.72 -8.27 -4.67
CA VAL A 95 -5.77 -8.68 -3.27
C VAL A 95 -6.66 -7.73 -2.47
N THR A 96 -7.54 -8.25 -1.62
CA THR A 96 -8.48 -7.44 -0.83
C THR A 96 -7.78 -6.46 0.10
N SER A 97 -8.43 -5.31 0.36
CA SER A 97 -7.89 -4.25 1.21
C SER A 97 -7.62 -4.77 2.63
N GLN A 98 -8.47 -5.65 3.13
CA GLN A 98 -8.32 -6.24 4.46
C GLN A 98 -7.05 -7.08 4.59
N LEU A 99 -6.76 -7.94 3.58
CA LEU A 99 -5.56 -8.77 3.59
C LEU A 99 -4.31 -7.89 3.54
N VAL A 100 -4.25 -6.94 2.60
CA VAL A 100 -3.09 -6.06 2.42
C VAL A 100 -2.84 -5.22 3.66
N SER A 101 -3.89 -4.66 4.26
CA SER A 101 -3.77 -3.82 5.46
C SER A 101 -3.16 -4.58 6.62
N ARG A 102 -3.60 -5.82 6.86
CA ARG A 102 -3.04 -6.67 7.91
C ARG A 102 -1.63 -7.15 7.58
N TYR A 103 -1.41 -7.65 6.37
CA TYR A 103 -0.12 -8.17 5.90
C TYR A 103 0.99 -7.10 6.00
N LEU A 104 0.76 -5.90 5.47
CA LEU A 104 1.73 -4.80 5.53
C LEU A 104 1.95 -4.30 6.96
N SER A 105 0.95 -4.38 7.83
CA SER A 105 1.09 -3.96 9.24
C SER A 105 2.10 -4.83 10.01
N HIS A 106 2.30 -6.09 9.59
CA HIS A 106 3.34 -6.95 10.16
C HIS A 106 4.74 -6.65 9.62
N LEU A 107 4.83 -6.13 8.39
CA LEU A 107 6.09 -6.03 7.65
C LEU A 107 6.73 -4.65 7.73
N ILE A 108 5.94 -3.57 7.64
CA ILE A 108 6.45 -2.20 7.70
C ILE A 108 7.28 -1.91 8.96
N PRO A 109 6.91 -2.37 10.17
CA PRO A 109 7.72 -2.15 11.38
C PRO A 109 9.09 -2.85 11.36
N ASN A 110 9.29 -3.84 10.49
CA ASN A 110 10.52 -4.62 10.45
C ASN A 110 11.64 -3.82 9.75
N SER A 111 12.63 -3.37 10.52
CA SER A 111 13.76 -2.60 9.98
C SER A 111 14.63 -3.41 9.02
N VAL A 112 14.82 -4.71 9.29
CA VAL A 112 15.61 -5.62 8.45
C VAL A 112 15.04 -5.71 7.04
N LEU A 113 13.71 -5.67 6.90
CA LEU A 113 13.05 -5.64 5.60
C LEU A 113 13.42 -4.38 4.82
N THR A 114 13.36 -3.23 5.48
CA THR A 114 13.71 -1.93 4.89
C THR A 114 15.18 -1.89 4.48
N ASP A 115 16.07 -2.40 5.34
CA ASP A 115 17.51 -2.46 5.08
C ASP A 115 17.85 -3.41 3.93
N SER A 116 17.16 -4.55 3.84
CA SER A 116 17.31 -5.50 2.74
C SER A 116 16.92 -4.90 1.40
N PHE A 117 15.76 -4.23 1.31
CA PHE A 117 15.32 -3.55 0.09
C PHE A 117 16.28 -2.42 -0.32
N ASN A 118 16.80 -1.67 0.64
CA ASN A 118 17.83 -0.66 0.38
C ASN A 118 19.12 -1.30 -0.14
N GLY A 119 19.56 -2.40 0.46
CA GLY A 119 20.78 -3.12 0.10
C GLY A 119 20.75 -3.74 -1.31
N ILE A 120 19.58 -4.18 -1.79
CA ILE A 120 19.39 -4.68 -3.16
C ILE A 120 19.05 -3.57 -4.17
N GLY A 121 19.10 -2.29 -3.76
CA GLY A 121 18.82 -1.14 -4.63
C GLY A 121 17.35 -0.98 -5.03
N TYR A 122 16.42 -1.61 -4.31
CA TYR A 122 15.00 -1.55 -4.60
C TYR A 122 14.35 -0.29 -4.01
N SER A 123 14.60 0.85 -4.65
CA SER A 123 14.19 2.20 -4.20
C SER A 123 12.68 2.47 -4.21
N SER A 124 11.88 1.51 -4.68
CA SER A 124 10.42 1.62 -4.83
C SER A 124 9.62 1.01 -3.69
N TYR A 125 10.23 0.27 -2.74
CA TYR A 125 9.50 -0.44 -1.68
C TYR A 125 8.54 0.47 -0.89
N GLN A 126 9.03 1.64 -0.46
CA GLN A 126 8.25 2.58 0.34
C GLN A 126 7.12 3.21 -0.49
N ALA A 127 7.42 3.67 -1.72
CA ALA A 127 6.43 4.18 -2.66
C ALA A 127 5.33 3.16 -3.02
N LEU A 128 5.69 1.89 -3.21
CA LEU A 128 4.72 0.81 -3.47
C LEU A 128 3.88 0.48 -2.23
N SER A 129 4.45 0.60 -1.03
CA SER A 129 3.70 0.46 0.23
C SER A 129 2.72 1.62 0.43
N ILE A 130 3.12 2.85 0.10
CA ILE A 130 2.24 4.03 0.05
C ILE A 130 1.12 3.80 -0.98
N ARG A 131 1.43 3.30 -2.18
CA ARG A 131 0.42 2.96 -3.21
C ARG A 131 -0.59 1.93 -2.71
N ALA A 132 -0.11 0.84 -2.13
CA ALA A 132 -0.96 -0.21 -1.58
C ALA A 132 -1.89 0.36 -0.50
N TRP A 133 -1.39 1.24 0.36
CA TRP A 133 -2.21 1.95 1.34
C TRP A 133 -3.24 2.88 0.71
N ILE A 134 -2.87 3.72 -0.26
CA ILE A 134 -3.81 4.60 -0.98
C ILE A 134 -4.93 3.77 -1.59
N ARG A 135 -4.60 2.64 -2.24
CA ARG A 135 -5.58 1.70 -2.78
C ARG A 135 -6.51 1.17 -1.69
N CYS A 136 -5.97 0.72 -0.56
CA CYS A 136 -6.76 0.21 0.57
C CYS A 136 -7.73 1.27 1.12
N VAL A 137 -7.28 2.52 1.24
CA VAL A 137 -8.14 3.64 1.67
C VAL A 137 -9.27 3.86 0.67
N LEU A 138 -8.96 3.90 -0.63
CA LEU A 138 -9.99 4.05 -1.66
C LEU A 138 -10.97 2.89 -1.64
N GLN A 139 -10.51 1.65 -1.44
CA GLN A 139 -11.34 0.44 -1.52
C GLN A 139 -12.00 0.03 -0.20
N MET A 140 -11.94 0.86 0.85
CA MET A 140 -12.40 0.51 2.20
C MET A 140 -13.88 0.14 2.33
N TYR A 141 -14.72 0.53 1.36
CA TYR A 141 -16.15 0.23 1.35
C TYR A 141 -16.53 -0.91 0.38
N ILE A 142 -15.59 -1.44 -0.41
CA ILE A 142 -15.84 -2.56 -1.34
C ILE A 142 -15.97 -3.86 -0.55
N ASP A 143 -15.05 -4.08 0.40
CA ASP A 143 -14.91 -5.35 1.13
C ASP A 143 -15.85 -5.43 2.35
N GLN A 144 -16.79 -4.50 2.52
CA GLN A 144 -17.69 -4.50 3.67
C GLN A 144 -18.84 -5.50 3.48
N PRO A 145 -19.10 -6.39 4.46
CA PRO A 145 -20.24 -7.29 4.39
C PRO A 145 -21.53 -6.47 4.38
N VAL A 146 -22.44 -6.81 3.47
CA VAL A 146 -23.74 -6.14 3.25
C VAL A 146 -24.56 -6.00 4.54
N SER A 147 -24.32 -6.84 5.56
CA SER A 147 -24.95 -6.77 6.88
C SER A 147 -24.54 -5.56 7.73
N ALA A 148 -23.39 -4.93 7.45
CA ALA A 148 -22.95 -3.70 8.13
C ALA A 148 -23.68 -2.45 7.63
N ILE A 149 -24.22 -2.50 6.40
CA ILE A 149 -24.96 -1.40 5.76
C ILE A 149 -26.32 -1.16 6.46
N ASN A 150 -26.82 -2.15 7.21
CA ASN A 150 -28.12 -2.07 7.90
C ASN A 150 -28.06 -1.54 9.35
N LYS A 151 -26.88 -1.18 9.88
CA LYS A 151 -26.76 -0.59 11.23
C LYS A 151 -26.67 0.93 11.15
N THR A 152 -27.83 1.56 11.32
CA THR A 152 -28.08 2.92 11.87
C THR A 152 -26.96 3.97 11.74
N ALA A 153 -27.20 4.98 10.90
CA ALA A 153 -26.82 6.40 11.00
C ALA A 153 -25.35 6.83 11.23
N ASN A 154 -24.42 5.92 11.50
CA ASN A 154 -23.00 6.24 11.63
C ASN A 154 -22.25 5.77 10.38
N GLU A 155 -21.36 6.62 9.84
CA GLU A 155 -20.45 6.23 8.76
C GLU A 155 -19.76 4.90 9.10
N PRO A 156 -19.64 3.96 8.16
CA PRO A 156 -18.93 2.71 8.42
C PRO A 156 -17.51 3.02 8.86
N MET A 157 -17.17 2.65 10.10
CA MET A 157 -15.86 2.93 10.66
C MET A 157 -14.78 2.20 9.86
N PRO A 158 -13.64 2.85 9.56
CA PRO A 158 -12.50 2.19 8.96
C PRO A 158 -12.08 0.97 9.80
N THR A 159 -11.67 -0.10 9.14
CA THR A 159 -11.17 -1.28 9.86
C THR A 159 -9.94 -0.92 10.68
N GLU A 160 -9.81 -1.49 11.89
CA GLU A 160 -8.66 -1.25 12.76
C GLU A 160 -7.33 -1.54 12.03
N GLN A 161 -7.32 -2.53 11.14
CA GLN A 161 -6.13 -2.85 10.34
C GLN A 161 -5.74 -1.73 9.36
N LEU A 162 -6.71 -1.03 8.76
CA LEU A 162 -6.42 0.10 7.86
C LEU A 162 -5.95 1.33 8.63
N VAL A 163 -6.49 1.56 9.83
CA VAL A 163 -6.00 2.61 10.74
C VAL A 163 -4.55 2.35 11.13
N GLU A 164 -4.24 1.11 11.52
CA GLU A 164 -2.87 0.72 11.87
C GLU A 164 -1.92 0.82 10.67
N LEU A 165 -2.33 0.35 9.48
CA LEU A 165 -1.55 0.51 8.25
C LEU A 165 -1.28 1.99 7.98
N THR A 166 -2.29 2.85 8.11
CA THR A 166 -2.13 4.31 7.94
C THR A 166 -1.08 4.86 8.90
N ARG A 167 -1.15 4.48 10.18
CA ARG A 167 -0.18 4.90 11.20
C ARG A 167 1.24 4.45 10.87
N LEU A 168 1.40 3.27 10.27
CA LEU A 168 2.70 2.69 9.90
C LEU A 168 3.28 3.30 8.64
N VAL A 169 2.46 3.53 7.60
CA VAL A 169 2.89 4.18 6.36
C VAL A 169 3.42 5.59 6.63
N PHE A 170 2.82 6.31 7.57
CA PHE A 170 3.27 7.66 7.95
C PHE A 170 4.55 7.66 8.79
N LYS A 171 5.05 6.50 9.21
CA LYS A 171 6.39 6.32 9.81
C LYS A 171 7.45 5.91 8.79
N LEU A 172 7.08 5.67 7.53
CA LEU A 172 8.06 5.40 6.48
C LEU A 172 8.86 6.68 6.20
N PRO A 173 10.21 6.60 6.07
CA PRO A 173 11.05 7.75 5.78
C PRO A 173 10.58 8.59 4.58
N GLU A 174 10.07 7.95 3.52
CA GLU A 174 9.55 8.63 2.32
C GLU A 174 8.31 9.48 2.65
N ALA A 175 7.36 8.93 3.43
CA ALA A 175 6.15 9.65 3.84
C ALA A 175 6.48 10.77 4.84
N GLU A 176 7.33 10.49 5.83
CA GLU A 176 7.77 11.49 6.82
C GLU A 176 8.45 12.68 6.13
N ASN A 177 9.33 12.42 5.17
CA ASN A 177 10.02 13.46 4.41
C ASN A 177 9.04 14.38 3.65
N ILE A 178 8.01 13.82 3.01
CA ILE A 178 6.97 14.61 2.32
C ILE A 178 6.22 15.50 3.31
N LEU A 179 5.81 14.94 4.45
CA LEU A 179 5.03 15.67 5.46
C LEU A 179 5.86 16.78 6.12
N MET A 180 7.14 16.50 6.40
CA MET A 180 8.08 17.49 6.93
C MET A 180 8.30 18.64 5.96
N LYS A 181 8.59 18.34 4.68
CA LYS A 181 8.78 19.37 3.65
C LYS A 181 7.55 20.26 3.46
N ALA A 182 6.36 19.67 3.58
CA ALA A 182 5.09 20.39 3.50
C ALA A 182 4.67 21.10 4.80
N ARG A 183 5.46 21.00 5.88
CA ARG A 183 5.17 21.59 7.21
C ARG A 183 3.79 21.19 7.77
N VAL A 184 3.36 19.95 7.52
CA VAL A 184 2.06 19.45 8.02
C VAL A 184 2.20 19.04 9.49
N ASP A 185 1.32 19.54 10.36
CA ASP A 185 1.31 19.14 11.77
C ASP A 185 0.94 17.65 11.91
N GLN A 186 1.85 16.89 12.53
CA GLN A 186 1.75 15.43 12.67
C GLN A 186 0.65 14.98 13.65
N LYS A 187 0.06 15.89 14.42
CA LYS A 187 -0.88 15.54 15.50
C LYS A 187 -2.32 15.30 15.05
N SER A 188 -2.73 15.72 13.85
CA SER A 188 -4.15 15.80 13.46
C SER A 188 -4.72 14.64 12.63
N TYR A 189 -3.90 13.78 12.00
CA TYR A 189 -4.38 12.86 10.95
C TYR A 189 -4.26 11.36 11.29
N LYS A 190 -3.73 11.00 12.46
CA LYS A 190 -3.31 9.62 12.78
C LYS A 190 -4.45 8.60 12.96
N GLN A 191 -5.71 9.04 13.00
CA GLN A 191 -6.84 8.19 13.38
C GLN A 191 -7.87 7.97 12.27
N ASP A 192 -7.84 8.76 11.19
CA ASP A 192 -8.75 8.60 10.06
C ASP A 192 -7.97 8.42 8.74
N PRO A 193 -7.97 7.22 8.16
CA PRO A 193 -7.34 6.93 6.88
C PRO A 193 -7.79 7.85 5.73
N LYS A 194 -9.06 8.29 5.73
CA LYS A 194 -9.60 9.19 4.69
C LYS A 194 -8.92 10.55 4.78
N ASN A 195 -8.93 11.17 5.95
CA ASN A 195 -8.28 12.46 6.16
C ASN A 195 -6.75 12.36 6.00
N ALA A 196 -6.13 11.27 6.44
CA ALA A 196 -4.70 11.03 6.23
C ALA A 196 -4.34 11.02 4.73
N LEU A 197 -5.12 10.36 3.88
CA LEU A 197 -4.95 10.37 2.44
C LEU A 197 -5.00 11.78 1.86
N LEU A 198 -6.00 12.58 2.25
CA LEU A 198 -6.14 13.96 1.76
C LEU A 198 -4.96 14.85 2.19
N GLN A 199 -4.46 14.67 3.43
CA GLN A 199 -3.27 15.38 3.91
C GLN A 199 -2.00 14.97 3.17
N PHE A 200 -1.83 13.67 2.89
CA PHE A 200 -0.70 13.18 2.10
C PHE A 200 -0.69 13.77 0.68
N ILE A 201 -1.85 13.77 0.01
CA ILE A 201 -2.02 14.38 -1.32
C ILE A 201 -1.64 15.87 -1.27
N LYS A 202 -2.20 16.62 -0.31
CA LYS A 202 -1.87 18.04 -0.13
C LYS A 202 -0.36 18.23 0.09
N ALA A 203 0.25 17.44 0.98
CA ALA A 203 1.67 17.53 1.30
C ALA A 203 2.57 17.26 0.10
N ALA A 204 2.26 16.24 -0.71
CA ALA A 204 3.00 15.93 -1.93
C ALA A 204 2.91 17.08 -2.95
N GLY A 205 1.73 17.67 -3.13
CA GLY A 205 1.52 18.83 -4.00
C GLY A 205 2.29 20.08 -3.54
N THR A 206 2.19 20.40 -2.25
CA THR A 206 2.95 21.51 -1.63
C THR A 206 4.46 21.28 -1.74
N THR A 207 4.93 20.06 -1.49
CA THR A 207 6.34 19.72 -1.64
C THR A 207 6.81 19.96 -3.07
N TYR A 208 6.06 19.49 -4.08
CA TYR A 208 6.39 19.75 -5.49
C TYR A 208 6.44 21.24 -5.83
N GLY A 209 5.47 22.03 -5.37
CA GLY A 209 5.42 23.48 -5.60
C GLY A 209 6.61 24.22 -4.99
N SER A 210 7.20 23.71 -3.91
CA SER A 210 8.38 24.30 -3.27
C SER A 210 9.71 23.98 -3.96
N LEU A 211 9.75 22.95 -4.81
CA LEU A 211 10.98 22.55 -5.52
C LEU A 211 11.37 23.62 -6.54
N GLN A 212 12.68 23.86 -6.67
CA GLN A 212 13.22 24.82 -7.63
C GLN A 212 13.90 24.12 -8.82
N ALA A 213 14.65 23.04 -8.56
CA ALA A 213 15.39 22.35 -9.61
C ALA A 213 14.45 21.49 -10.49
N LEU A 214 14.65 21.57 -11.81
CA LEU A 214 13.85 20.81 -12.78
C LEU A 214 14.02 19.30 -12.62
N SER A 215 15.23 18.83 -12.28
CA SER A 215 15.52 17.42 -12.01
C SER A 215 14.72 16.89 -10.82
N GLU A 216 14.66 17.66 -9.73
CA GLU A 216 13.87 17.34 -8.53
C GLU A 216 12.37 17.34 -8.84
N LYS A 217 11.87 18.32 -9.60
CA LYS A 217 10.47 18.35 -10.06
C LYS A 217 10.12 17.10 -10.88
N SER A 218 10.96 16.74 -11.85
CA SER A 218 10.75 15.54 -12.69
C SER A 218 10.77 14.24 -11.87
N ALA A 219 11.68 14.12 -10.91
CA ALA A 219 11.73 13.00 -9.98
C ALA A 219 10.46 12.93 -9.11
N MET A 220 10.02 14.06 -8.58
CA MET A 220 8.81 14.15 -7.75
C MET A 220 7.54 13.82 -8.54
N VAL A 221 7.42 14.23 -9.81
CA VAL A 221 6.31 13.82 -10.69
C VAL A 221 6.27 12.31 -10.83
N THR A 222 7.42 11.69 -11.09
CA THR A 222 7.54 10.22 -11.24
C THR A 222 7.15 9.51 -9.94
N LYS A 223 7.59 10.04 -8.78
CA LYS A 223 7.21 9.52 -7.46
C LYS A 223 5.74 9.68 -7.14
N CYS A 224 5.15 10.83 -7.45
CA CYS A 224 3.71 11.06 -7.28
C CYS A 224 2.89 10.06 -8.09
N GLN A 225 3.26 9.80 -9.36
CA GLN A 225 2.66 8.74 -10.18
C GLN A 225 2.84 7.36 -9.57
N GLU A 226 4.02 7.09 -8.98
CA GLU A 226 4.28 5.85 -8.28
C GLU A 226 3.37 5.69 -7.07
N TYR A 227 3.09 6.74 -6.30
CA TYR A 227 2.18 6.67 -5.16
C TYR A 227 0.73 6.39 -5.57
N ILE A 228 0.19 7.09 -6.57
CA ILE A 228 -1.23 6.96 -6.92
C ILE A 228 -1.55 5.70 -7.73
N GLY A 229 -0.58 5.13 -8.45
CA GLY A 229 -0.82 3.99 -9.35
C GLY A 229 -1.93 4.28 -10.38
N ASP A 230 -2.70 3.26 -10.76
CA ASP A 230 -3.90 3.43 -11.58
C ASP A 230 -5.11 3.75 -10.69
N ILE A 231 -5.15 4.99 -10.18
CA ILE A 231 -6.19 5.43 -9.25
C ILE A 231 -7.61 5.27 -9.82
N LEU A 232 -7.78 5.40 -11.14
CA LEU A 232 -9.08 5.24 -11.79
C LEU A 232 -9.53 3.77 -11.77
N LYS A 233 -8.61 2.81 -11.87
CA LYS A 233 -8.90 1.39 -11.65
C LYS A 233 -9.39 1.13 -10.22
N TYR A 234 -8.82 1.81 -9.23
CA TYR A 234 -9.16 1.60 -7.81
C TYR A 234 -10.57 2.09 -7.46
N VAL A 235 -11.01 3.21 -8.08
CA VAL A 235 -12.32 3.82 -7.80
C VAL A 235 -13.45 3.34 -8.70
N LYS A 236 -13.12 2.70 -9.84
CA LYS A 236 -14.08 2.16 -10.82
C LYS A 236 -15.25 1.37 -10.19
N PRO A 237 -15.06 0.52 -9.16
CA PRO A 237 -16.16 -0.23 -8.54
C PRO A 237 -17.29 0.66 -8.00
N TYR A 238 -16.97 1.87 -7.52
CA TYR A 238 -17.96 2.82 -6.99
C TYR A 238 -18.71 3.61 -8.04
N LEU A 239 -18.18 3.69 -9.27
CA LEU A 239 -18.83 4.40 -10.39
C LEU A 239 -19.95 3.58 -11.04
N THR A 240 -20.27 2.42 -10.48
CA THR A 240 -21.35 1.55 -10.94
C THR A 240 -22.66 1.86 -10.22
N LYS A 241 -23.81 1.56 -10.84
CA LYS A 241 -25.15 1.85 -10.29
C LYS A 241 -25.46 1.24 -8.91
N ARG A 242 -24.65 0.29 -8.44
CA ARG A 242 -24.82 -0.40 -7.14
C ARG A 242 -23.65 -0.16 -6.18
N GLY A 243 -22.77 0.80 -6.47
CA GLY A 243 -21.66 1.13 -5.59
C GLY A 243 -22.13 1.77 -4.27
N PRO A 244 -21.44 1.51 -3.15
CA PRO A 244 -21.63 2.25 -1.90
C PRO A 244 -21.51 3.78 -2.11
N VAL A 245 -22.41 4.55 -1.52
CA VAL A 245 -22.44 6.02 -1.67
C VAL A 245 -21.21 6.65 -1.00
N GLU A 246 -20.77 6.10 0.12
CA GLU A 246 -19.58 6.50 0.86
C GLU A 246 -18.32 6.30 0.01
N GLY A 247 -18.28 5.22 -0.77
CA GLY A 247 -17.24 4.93 -1.75
C GLY A 247 -17.20 5.95 -2.90
N LEU A 248 -18.37 6.43 -3.32
CA LEU A 248 -18.46 7.49 -4.32
C LEU A 248 -17.98 8.83 -3.76
N GLN A 249 -18.35 9.17 -2.52
CA GLN A 249 -17.91 10.39 -1.84
C GLN A 249 -16.39 10.43 -1.65
N ILE A 250 -15.77 9.35 -1.16
CA ILE A 250 -14.30 9.29 -1.01
C ILE A 250 -13.59 9.36 -2.36
N THR A 251 -14.17 8.79 -3.42
CA THR A 251 -13.66 8.87 -4.80
C THR A 251 -13.61 10.34 -5.25
N TYR A 252 -14.75 11.02 -5.26
CA TYR A 252 -14.82 12.40 -5.73
C TYR A 252 -13.99 13.35 -4.87
N ARG A 253 -13.99 13.16 -3.54
CA ARG A 253 -13.21 13.99 -2.62
C ARG A 253 -11.71 13.81 -2.83
N THR A 254 -11.24 12.57 -2.94
CA THR A 254 -9.81 12.27 -3.19
C THR A 254 -9.35 12.84 -4.53
N ILE A 255 -10.13 12.61 -5.59
CA ILE A 255 -9.78 13.09 -6.93
C ILE A 255 -9.85 14.62 -7.00
N GLY A 256 -10.84 15.26 -6.36
CA GLY A 256 -10.89 16.71 -6.24
C GLY A 256 -9.67 17.29 -5.53
N TYR A 257 -9.19 16.64 -4.47
CA TYR A 257 -7.95 17.03 -3.80
C TYR A 257 -6.71 16.83 -4.69
N LEU A 258 -6.65 15.75 -5.46
CA LEU A 258 -5.57 15.55 -6.44
C LEU A 258 -5.58 16.68 -7.47
N VAL A 259 -6.71 16.97 -8.11
CA VAL A 259 -6.77 18.05 -9.11
C VAL A 259 -6.39 19.40 -8.49
N ARG A 260 -6.87 19.70 -7.28
CA ARG A 260 -6.56 20.94 -6.58
C ARG A 260 -5.08 21.10 -6.23
N TYR A 261 -4.50 20.12 -5.53
CA TYR A 261 -3.17 20.26 -4.97
C TYR A 261 -2.07 19.79 -5.91
N TRP A 262 -2.40 18.95 -6.88
CA TRP A 262 -1.45 18.42 -7.87
C TRP A 262 -1.63 19.07 -9.24
N ALA A 263 -2.33 20.22 -9.34
CA ALA A 263 -2.55 20.92 -10.61
C ALA A 263 -1.25 21.07 -11.44
N LEU A 264 -0.18 21.56 -10.81
CA LEU A 264 1.12 21.73 -11.47
C LEU A 264 1.84 20.41 -11.82
N ILE A 265 1.54 19.32 -11.11
CA ILE A 265 2.05 17.98 -11.42
C ILE A 265 1.28 17.41 -12.61
N LEU A 266 -0.05 17.57 -12.60
CA LEU A 266 -0.97 17.12 -13.66
C LEU A 266 -0.78 17.90 -14.96
N ALA A 267 -0.32 19.15 -14.91
CA ALA A 267 0.02 19.95 -16.08
C ALA A 267 1.32 19.47 -16.79
N THR A 268 2.11 18.58 -16.18
CA THR A 268 3.29 18.02 -16.83
C THR A 268 2.91 16.97 -17.88
N SER A 269 3.76 16.76 -18.88
CA SER A 269 3.52 15.75 -19.93
C SER A 269 3.26 14.34 -19.40
N LYS A 270 3.91 13.97 -18.28
CA LYS A 270 3.68 12.69 -17.59
C LYS A 270 2.32 12.68 -16.88
N GLY A 271 1.95 13.76 -16.20
CA GLY A 271 0.71 13.87 -15.41
C GLY A 271 -0.55 14.10 -16.25
N GLN A 272 -0.42 14.70 -17.44
CA GLN A 272 -1.55 15.18 -18.25
C GLN A 272 -2.47 14.05 -18.71
N GLN A 273 -1.92 12.86 -18.98
CA GLN A 273 -2.72 11.69 -19.33
C GLN A 273 -3.73 11.32 -18.23
N LEU A 274 -3.32 11.43 -16.96
CA LEU A 274 -4.23 11.18 -15.83
C LEU A 274 -5.29 12.27 -15.74
N LEU A 275 -4.91 13.55 -15.96
CA LEU A 275 -5.86 14.65 -15.93
C LEU A 275 -6.98 14.47 -16.95
N PHE A 276 -6.64 14.12 -18.20
CA PHE A 276 -7.65 13.85 -19.24
C PHE A 276 -8.55 12.70 -18.86
N ARG A 277 -8.00 11.60 -18.35
CA ARG A 277 -8.83 10.48 -17.86
C ARG A 277 -9.72 10.89 -16.68
N ILE A 278 -9.26 11.74 -15.75
CA ILE A 278 -10.10 12.25 -14.66
C ILE A 278 -11.28 13.06 -15.24
N ILE A 279 -11.02 13.93 -16.21
CA ILE A 279 -12.06 14.72 -16.87
C ILE A 279 -13.08 13.79 -17.55
N ASP A 280 -12.62 12.85 -18.37
CA ASP A 280 -13.49 11.97 -19.15
C ASP A 280 -14.33 11.02 -18.27
N TYR A 281 -13.71 10.45 -17.23
CA TYR A 281 -14.37 9.41 -16.42
C TYR A 281 -15.21 9.97 -15.27
N LEU A 282 -14.88 11.14 -14.72
CA LEU A 282 -15.48 11.64 -13.47
C LEU A 282 -16.22 12.97 -13.61
N LEU A 283 -15.71 13.92 -14.41
CA LEU A 283 -16.31 15.25 -14.56
C LEU A 283 -17.27 15.35 -15.75
N LEU A 284 -16.89 14.73 -16.88
CA LEU A 284 -17.67 14.67 -18.10
C LEU A 284 -17.98 13.20 -18.48
N PRO A 285 -18.51 12.37 -17.55
CA PRO A 285 -18.85 11.00 -17.87
C PRO A 285 -19.79 10.99 -19.08
N HIS A 286 -19.50 10.15 -20.08
CA HIS A 286 -20.26 10.10 -21.34
C HIS A 286 -21.78 9.94 -21.15
N ALA A 287 -22.22 9.46 -19.98
CA ALA A 287 -23.62 9.43 -19.57
C ALA A 287 -24.28 10.82 -19.49
N LEU A 288 -23.54 11.90 -19.20
CA LEU A 288 -24.05 13.29 -19.25
C LEU A 288 -24.54 13.71 -20.63
N PHE A 289 -23.95 13.15 -21.68
CA PHE A 289 -24.29 13.47 -23.07
C PHE A 289 -25.35 12.52 -23.64
N GLN A 290 -25.74 11.47 -22.91
CA GLN A 290 -26.81 10.55 -23.29
C GLN A 290 -28.13 10.99 -22.65
N GLN A 291 -28.99 11.67 -23.42
CA GLN A 291 -30.26 12.25 -22.95
C GLN A 291 -31.20 11.23 -22.26
N ASP A 292 -31.07 9.93 -22.57
CA ASP A 292 -31.90 8.85 -22.00
C ASP A 292 -31.33 8.19 -20.73
N LYS A 293 -30.08 8.48 -20.35
CA LYS A 293 -29.42 7.87 -19.18
C LYS A 293 -28.87 8.95 -18.25
N GLY A 294 -29.78 9.55 -17.48
CA GLY A 294 -29.40 10.48 -16.42
C GLY A 294 -28.37 9.89 -15.45
N LEU A 295 -27.47 10.75 -14.96
CA LEU A 295 -26.50 10.38 -13.92
C LEU A 295 -27.22 9.98 -12.61
N LEU A 296 -26.59 9.10 -11.83
CA LEU A 296 -27.07 8.77 -10.48
C LEU A 296 -27.14 10.03 -9.62
N PRO A 297 -28.23 10.28 -8.86
CA PRO A 297 -28.35 11.45 -8.00
C PRO A 297 -27.20 11.63 -7.00
N ALA A 298 -26.70 10.52 -6.44
CA ALA A 298 -25.55 10.52 -5.54
C ALA A 298 -24.26 11.02 -6.22
N MET A 299 -24.10 10.70 -7.52
CA MET A 299 -22.95 11.13 -8.30
C MET A 299 -23.04 12.61 -8.67
N LEU A 300 -24.25 13.09 -9.02
CA LEU A 300 -24.50 14.52 -9.21
C LEU A 300 -24.25 15.33 -7.94
N ALA A 301 -24.67 14.82 -6.78
CA ALA A 301 -24.40 15.46 -5.49
C ALA A 301 -22.88 15.53 -5.21
N ALA A 302 -22.17 14.42 -5.39
CA ALA A 302 -20.71 14.37 -5.19
C ALA A 302 -19.96 15.30 -6.15
N ILE A 303 -20.38 15.38 -7.42
CA ILE A 303 -19.83 16.35 -8.39
C ILE A 303 -20.07 17.77 -7.90
N ARG A 304 -21.30 18.14 -7.52
CA ARG A 304 -21.62 19.50 -7.05
C ARG A 304 -20.79 19.90 -5.84
N GLU A 305 -20.58 18.98 -4.89
CA GLU A 305 -19.80 19.23 -3.68
C GLU A 305 -18.31 19.42 -3.98
N THR A 306 -17.77 18.65 -4.94
CA THR A 306 -16.33 18.63 -5.22
C THR A 306 -15.92 19.53 -6.38
N LEU A 307 -16.87 19.99 -7.21
CA LEU A 307 -16.65 20.87 -8.36
C LEU A 307 -15.80 22.11 -8.02
N PRO A 308 -16.00 22.80 -6.87
CA PRO A 308 -15.13 23.92 -6.49
C PRO A 308 -13.65 23.54 -6.38
N LEU A 309 -13.33 22.31 -5.97
CA LEU A 309 -11.94 21.84 -5.89
C LEU A 309 -11.31 21.69 -7.27
N PHE A 310 -12.09 21.22 -8.26
CA PHE A 310 -11.65 21.13 -9.65
C PHE A 310 -11.48 22.51 -10.29
N LEU A 311 -12.38 23.45 -10.01
CA LEU A 311 -12.33 24.81 -10.56
C LEU A 311 -11.24 25.68 -9.92
N GLN A 312 -11.00 25.54 -8.61
CA GLN A 312 -9.93 26.27 -7.92
C GLN A 312 -8.54 25.91 -8.45
N ALA A 313 -8.36 24.67 -8.92
CA ALA A 313 -7.14 24.25 -9.61
C ALA A 313 -6.89 25.05 -10.90
N SER A 314 -7.96 25.43 -11.61
CA SER A 314 -7.89 26.20 -12.85
C SER A 314 -7.68 27.70 -12.63
N ILE A 315 -7.98 28.21 -11.44
CA ILE A 315 -7.96 29.65 -11.13
C ILE A 315 -6.69 30.05 -10.36
N SER A 316 -6.14 29.18 -9.52
CA SER A 316 -5.10 29.56 -8.55
C SER A 316 -3.66 29.45 -9.06
N ASP A 317 -3.43 28.76 -10.17
CA ASP A 317 -2.17 28.73 -10.91
C ASP A 317 -2.52 28.47 -12.38
N THR A 318 -1.85 29.14 -13.31
CA THR A 318 -2.07 29.16 -14.76
C THR A 318 -2.12 27.76 -15.39
N VAL A 319 -3.25 27.06 -15.23
CA VAL A 319 -3.59 25.80 -15.91
C VAL A 319 -4.98 26.00 -16.50
N LEU A 320 -5.06 26.84 -17.52
CA LEU A 320 -6.15 26.86 -18.48
C LEU A 320 -5.55 26.53 -19.84
N PHE A 321 -6.19 25.53 -20.48
CA PHE A 321 -6.14 25.13 -21.88
C PHE A 321 -5.12 25.81 -22.79
#